data_AF-A0AA91LRH7-F1
#
_entry.id   AF-A0AA91LRH7-F1
#
_cell.length_a   1.000
_cell.length_b   1.000
_cell.length_c   1.000
_cell.angle_alpha   90.00
_cell.angle_beta   90.00
_cell.angle_gamma   90.00
#
_symmetry.space_group_name_H-M   'P 1'
#
loop_
_entity.id
_entity.type
_entity.pdbx_description
1 polymer ?
#
loop_
_entity_poly.entity_id
_entity_poly.type
_entity_poly.pdbx_seq_one_letter_code
_entity_poly.pdbx_strand_id
1 'polypeptide(L)'
;MAADDERMDESANVLTRGWLDMLIGAALLVGALVALCFPVYLGSYDRYGMQINCGNGYSSQLLQATLDDQEQAQHAATNYVDQCKSAVAHRRAWVLPVAGLAVLILIPELVAWARGESSMPAGPALALRADTDTSLQTAELLDRRECSHRERAANTTL
;
A
#
# COMPACT_ATOMS: atom_id res chain seq x y z
N MET A 1 -21.14 24.94 20.84
CA MET A 1 -21.59 24.75 19.45
C MET A 1 -20.52 25.04 18.41
N ALA A 2 -19.62 26.02 18.61
CA ALA A 2 -18.49 26.25 17.66
C ALA A 2 -17.40 25.15 17.68
N ALA A 3 -17.07 24.59 18.85
CA ALA A 3 -15.98 23.60 18.98
C ALA A 3 -16.29 22.18 18.45
N ASP A 4 -17.56 21.86 18.19
CA ASP A 4 -17.96 20.57 17.60
C ASP A 4 -17.81 20.59 16.07
N ASP A 5 -18.03 21.75 15.45
CA ASP A 5 -17.92 21.97 14.00
C ASP A 5 -16.44 21.84 13.55
N GLU A 6 -15.53 22.51 14.26
CA GLU A 6 -14.08 22.47 13.99
C GLU A 6 -13.48 21.05 14.13
N ARG A 7 -14.03 20.21 15.03
CA ARG A 7 -13.56 18.83 15.23
C ARG A 7 -14.02 17.88 14.12
N MET A 8 -15.20 18.12 13.52
CA MET A 8 -15.68 17.30 12.41
C MET A 8 -14.90 17.57 11.12
N ASP A 9 -14.53 18.83 10.85
CA ASP A 9 -13.72 19.20 9.68
C ASP A 9 -12.28 18.68 9.76
N GLU A 10 -11.67 18.73 10.95
CA GLU A 10 -10.34 18.16 11.18
C GLU A 10 -10.33 16.63 10.93
N SER A 11 -11.40 15.95 11.36
CA SER A 11 -11.58 14.50 11.20
C SER A 11 -11.79 14.10 9.74
N ALA A 12 -12.56 14.89 8.97
CA ALA A 12 -12.73 14.67 7.55
C ALA A 12 -11.40 14.82 6.80
N ASN A 13 -10.61 15.85 7.12
CA ASN A 13 -9.33 16.10 6.46
C ASN A 13 -8.29 15.00 6.74
N VAL A 14 -8.18 14.50 7.97
CA VAL A 14 -7.24 13.40 8.29
C VAL A 14 -7.65 12.07 7.63
N LEU A 15 -8.95 11.76 7.58
CA LEU A 15 -9.45 10.56 6.89
C LEU A 15 -9.20 10.63 5.38
N THR A 16 -9.39 11.82 4.80
CA THR A 16 -9.19 12.03 3.36
C THR A 16 -7.71 11.99 3.00
N ARG A 17 -6.82 12.52 3.85
CA ARG A 17 -5.38 12.59 3.58
C ARG A 17 -4.72 11.22 3.51
N GLY A 18 -4.96 10.33 4.48
CA GLY A 18 -4.40 8.96 4.44
C GLY A 18 -4.91 8.16 3.23
N TRP A 19 -6.19 8.31 2.88
CA TRP A 19 -6.76 7.65 1.69
C TRP A 19 -6.14 8.17 0.39
N LEU A 20 -5.93 9.49 0.27
CA LEU A 20 -5.27 10.09 -0.88
C LEU A 20 -3.83 9.61 -1.03
N ASP A 21 -3.06 9.55 0.06
CA ASP A 21 -1.68 9.07 0.04
C ASP A 21 -1.61 7.59 -0.41
N MET A 22 -2.55 6.76 0.04
CA MET A 22 -2.67 5.36 -0.37
C MET A 22 -3.00 5.24 -1.87
N LEU A 23 -3.96 6.02 -2.37
CA LEU A 23 -4.32 6.05 -3.79
C LEU A 23 -3.16 6.51 -4.67
N ILE A 24 -2.46 7.58 -4.26
CA ILE A 24 -1.31 8.11 -4.99
C ILE A 24 -0.18 7.08 -5.02
N GLY A 25 0.17 6.50 -3.88
CA GLY A 25 1.18 5.45 -3.78
C GLY A 25 0.84 4.24 -4.66
N ALA A 26 -0.40 3.75 -4.61
CA ALA A 26 -0.86 2.64 -5.42
C ALA A 26 -0.82 2.96 -6.92
N ALA A 27 -1.30 4.15 -7.33
CA ALA A 27 -1.29 4.57 -8.72
C ALA A 27 0.13 4.69 -9.28
N LEU A 28 1.07 5.24 -8.50
CA LEU A 28 2.48 5.33 -8.89
C LEU A 28 3.12 3.94 -9.02
N LEU A 29 2.83 3.03 -8.08
CA LEU A 29 3.34 1.65 -8.13
C LEU A 29 2.81 0.90 -9.36
N VAL A 30 1.49 0.93 -9.59
CA VAL A 30 0.86 0.28 -10.74
C VAL A 30 1.34 0.92 -12.05
N GLY A 31 1.41 2.24 -12.11
CA GLY A 31 1.93 2.96 -13.27
C GLY A 31 3.38 2.59 -13.60
N ALA A 32 4.24 2.50 -12.59
CA ALA A 32 5.61 2.03 -12.75
C ALA A 32 5.67 0.58 -13.26
N LEU A 33 4.86 -0.31 -12.70
CA LEU A 33 4.79 -1.71 -13.13
C LEU A 33 4.32 -1.83 -14.59
N VAL A 34 3.31 -1.05 -14.97
CA VAL A 34 2.79 -1.00 -16.35
C VAL A 34 3.82 -0.40 -17.30
N ALA A 35 4.56 0.63 -16.88
CA ALA A 35 5.65 1.20 -17.67
C ALA A 35 6.78 0.18 -17.92
N LEU A 36 7.10 -0.67 -16.94
CA LEU A 36 8.00 -1.82 -17.15
C LEU A 36 7.40 -2.92 -18.03
N CYS A 37 6.07 -2.94 -18.22
CA CYS A 37 5.37 -3.85 -19.11
C CYS A 37 5.33 -3.36 -20.57
N PHE A 38 5.68 -2.10 -20.85
CA PHE A 38 5.71 -1.60 -22.22
C PHE A 38 6.96 -2.04 -22.98
N PRO A 39 6.81 -2.74 -24.12
CA PRO A 39 7.94 -3.20 -24.90
C PRO A 39 8.83 -2.03 -25.33
N VAL A 40 10.14 -2.26 -25.27
CA VAL A 40 11.15 -1.31 -25.74
C VAL A 40 11.49 -1.71 -27.17
N TYR A 41 11.05 -0.91 -28.12
CA TYR A 41 11.48 -1.05 -29.50
C TYR A 41 12.73 -0.22 -29.74
N LEU A 42 13.69 -0.79 -30.46
CA LEU A 42 14.85 -0.05 -30.94
C LEU A 42 14.46 0.75 -32.19
N GLY A 43 15.01 1.96 -32.35
CA GLY A 43 14.82 2.77 -33.56
C GLY A 43 15.53 2.20 -34.80
N SER A 44 16.23 1.07 -34.66
CA SER A 44 16.90 0.36 -35.73
C SER A 44 16.02 -0.75 -36.30
N TYR A 45 16.06 -0.88 -37.62
CA TYR A 45 15.35 -1.91 -38.38
C TYR A 45 16.30 -3.04 -38.72
N ASP A 46 15.84 -4.27 -38.62
CA ASP A 46 16.57 -5.45 -39.07
C ASP A 46 16.71 -5.45 -40.61
N ARG A 47 17.51 -6.36 -41.18
CA ARG A 47 17.68 -6.58 -42.63
C ARG A 47 16.38 -6.81 -43.41
N TYR A 48 15.33 -7.31 -42.77
CA TYR A 48 13.99 -7.55 -43.30
C TYR A 48 13.06 -6.32 -43.13
N GLY A 49 13.56 -5.22 -42.56
CA GLY A 49 12.81 -3.99 -42.36
C GLY A 49 11.84 -4.02 -41.18
N MET A 50 11.93 -5.03 -40.30
CA MET A 50 11.13 -5.08 -39.08
C MET A 50 11.88 -4.45 -37.91
N GLN A 51 11.13 -3.90 -36.95
CA GLN A 51 11.73 -3.23 -35.80
C GLN A 51 12.21 -4.28 -34.79
N ILE A 52 13.49 -4.21 -34.40
CA ILE A 52 14.08 -5.17 -33.46
C ILE A 52 13.44 -4.95 -32.09
N ASN A 53 12.76 -5.99 -31.58
CA ASN A 53 12.11 -5.96 -30.29
C ASN A 53 13.10 -6.41 -29.20
N CYS A 54 13.44 -5.49 -28.31
CA CYS A 54 14.36 -5.72 -27.20
C CYS A 54 13.71 -6.41 -25.98
N GLY A 55 12.42 -6.75 -26.11
CA GLY A 55 11.61 -7.26 -25.03
C GLY A 55 11.06 -6.12 -24.16
N ASN A 56 11.08 -6.33 -22.85
CA ASN A 56 10.34 -5.51 -21.90
C ASN A 56 11.19 -5.06 -20.71
N GLY A 57 10.70 -4.10 -19.92
CA GLY A 57 11.40 -3.60 -18.73
C GLY A 57 11.69 -4.68 -17.68
N TYR A 58 10.86 -5.74 -17.61
CA TYR A 58 11.06 -6.91 -16.73
C TYR A 58 12.04 -7.96 -17.27
N SER A 59 11.93 -8.28 -18.55
CA SER A 59 12.70 -9.34 -19.20
C SER A 59 13.26 -8.79 -20.51
N SER A 60 14.57 -8.57 -20.53
CA SER A 60 15.30 -8.23 -21.74
C SER A 60 15.55 -9.51 -22.54
N GLN A 61 14.92 -9.65 -23.70
CA GLN A 61 15.23 -10.73 -24.65
C GLN A 61 16.48 -10.35 -25.44
N LEU A 62 17.64 -10.52 -24.80
CA LEU A 62 18.95 -10.27 -25.42
C LEU A 62 19.32 -11.35 -26.44
N LEU A 63 18.72 -12.55 -26.34
CA LEU A 63 19.04 -13.69 -27.20
C LEU A 63 18.72 -13.41 -28.68
N GLN A 64 17.63 -12.71 -28.96
CA GLN A 64 17.23 -12.37 -30.33
C GLN A 64 18.14 -11.30 -30.92
N ALA A 65 18.46 -10.26 -30.14
CA ALA A 65 19.43 -9.24 -30.52
C ALA A 65 20.85 -9.82 -30.75
N THR A 66 21.27 -10.84 -30.00
CA THR A 66 22.55 -11.52 -30.24
C THR A 66 22.56 -12.36 -31.51
N LEU A 67 21.43 -13.00 -31.87
CA LEU A 67 21.33 -13.75 -33.12
C LEU A 67 21.38 -12.81 -34.33
N ASP A 68 20.69 -11.67 -34.26
CA ASP A 68 20.73 -10.65 -35.30
C ASP A 68 22.12 -10.00 -35.42
N ASP A 69 22.79 -9.67 -34.30
CA ASP A 69 24.18 -9.17 -34.33
C ASP A 69 25.14 -10.20 -34.94
N GLN A 70 24.96 -11.52 -34.71
CA GLN A 70 25.82 -12.55 -35.30
C GLN A 70 25.62 -12.69 -36.82
N GLU A 71 24.37 -12.67 -37.29
CA GLU A 71 24.10 -12.70 -38.74
C GLU A 71 24.61 -11.43 -39.44
N GLN A 72 24.42 -10.27 -38.81
CA GLN A 72 24.86 -9.00 -39.38
C GLN A 72 26.38 -8.85 -39.31
N ALA A 73 27.07 -9.35 -38.28
CA ALA A 73 28.53 -9.29 -38.15
C ALA A 73 29.27 -9.93 -39.34
N GLN A 74 28.63 -10.85 -40.07
CA GLN A 74 29.17 -11.40 -41.32
C GLN A 74 29.20 -10.37 -42.47
N HIS A 75 28.46 -9.26 -42.35
CA HIS A 75 28.32 -8.21 -43.35
C HIS A 75 28.76 -6.82 -42.84
N ALA A 76 28.57 -6.50 -41.55
CA ALA A 76 29.01 -5.28 -40.87
C ALA A 76 28.91 -5.45 -39.35
N ALA A 77 29.89 -4.94 -38.59
CA ALA A 77 29.82 -4.94 -37.13
C ALA A 77 28.69 -4.02 -36.63
N THR A 78 27.61 -4.62 -36.12
CA THR A 78 26.53 -3.94 -35.43
C THR A 78 26.62 -4.23 -33.93
N ASN A 79 26.27 -3.26 -33.10
CA ASN A 79 26.21 -3.41 -31.64
C ASN A 79 24.75 -3.25 -31.18
N TYR A 80 23.83 -4.05 -31.74
CA TYR A 80 22.41 -3.98 -31.38
C TYR A 80 22.20 -4.33 -29.90
N VAL A 81 23.00 -5.22 -29.33
CA VAL A 81 22.97 -5.57 -27.90
C VAL A 81 23.20 -4.36 -26.98
N ASP A 82 24.18 -3.51 -27.29
CA ASP A 82 24.49 -2.34 -26.44
C ASP A 82 23.45 -1.24 -26.58
N GLN A 83 22.91 -1.04 -27.79
CA GLN A 83 21.79 -0.12 -28.02
C GLN A 83 20.55 -0.57 -27.24
N CYS A 84 20.28 -1.87 -27.23
CA CYS A 84 19.19 -2.50 -26.50
C CYS A 84 19.32 -2.29 -24.98
N LYS A 85 20.52 -2.50 -24.43
CA LYS A 85 20.82 -2.22 -23.02
C LYS A 85 20.66 -0.75 -22.66
N SER A 86 21.16 0.16 -23.50
CA SER A 86 21.05 1.60 -23.29
C SER A 86 19.59 2.07 -23.27
N ALA A 87 18.76 1.59 -24.21
CA ALA A 87 17.34 1.92 -24.27
C ALA A 87 16.57 1.44 -23.03
N VAL A 88 16.85 0.23 -22.54
CA VAL A 88 16.25 -0.31 -21.31
C VAL A 88 16.75 0.47 -20.08
N ALA A 89 18.04 0.79 -20.01
CA ALA A 89 18.61 1.57 -18.92
C ALA A 89 17.98 2.96 -18.80
N HIS A 90 17.70 3.62 -19.94
CA HIS A 90 17.04 4.92 -19.94
C HIS A 90 15.62 4.88 -19.36
N ARG A 91 14.85 3.81 -19.66
CA ARG A 91 13.53 3.63 -19.04
C ARG A 91 13.63 3.34 -17.54
N ARG A 92 14.59 2.51 -17.12
CA ARG A 92 14.82 2.23 -15.71
C ARG A 92 15.26 3.46 -14.92
N ALA A 93 15.95 4.41 -15.56
CA ALA A 93 16.44 5.63 -14.91
C ALA A 93 15.31 6.48 -14.30
N TRP A 94 14.10 6.46 -14.88
CA TRP A 94 12.95 7.19 -14.33
C TRP A 94 11.91 6.28 -13.66
N VAL A 95 11.80 5.01 -14.08
CA VAL A 95 10.83 4.12 -13.41
C VAL A 95 11.32 3.63 -12.05
N LEU A 96 12.62 3.36 -11.87
CA LEU A 96 13.18 3.00 -10.56
C LEU A 96 12.93 4.06 -9.47
N PRO A 97 13.18 5.37 -9.69
CA PRO A 97 12.89 6.37 -8.68
C PRO A 97 11.39 6.52 -8.42
N VAL A 98 10.53 6.43 -9.43
CA VAL A 98 9.07 6.47 -9.25
C VAL A 98 8.58 5.29 -8.41
N ALA A 99 9.06 4.07 -8.70
CA ALA A 99 8.75 2.88 -7.92
C ALA A 99 9.28 3.00 -6.48
N GLY A 100 10.49 3.52 -6.30
CA GLY A 100 11.08 3.78 -4.98
C GLY A 100 10.24 4.74 -4.16
N LEU A 101 9.77 5.84 -4.77
CA LEU A 101 8.90 6.81 -4.10
C LEU A 101 7.55 6.20 -3.72
N ALA A 102 6.94 5.41 -4.61
CA ALA A 102 5.69 4.70 -4.32
C ALA A 102 5.84 3.76 -3.12
N VAL A 103 6.94 3.01 -3.04
CA VAL A 103 7.23 2.12 -1.91
C VAL A 103 7.44 2.91 -0.61
N LEU A 104 8.15 4.05 -0.67
CA LEU A 104 8.36 4.92 0.50
C LEU A 104 7.06 5.50 1.05
N ILE A 105 6.06 5.76 0.19
CA ILE A 105 4.72 6.21 0.60
C ILE A 105 3.92 5.03 1.17
N LEU A 106 3.93 3.87 0.52
CA LEU A 106 3.08 2.75 0.89
C LEU A 106 3.57 2.00 2.14
N ILE A 107 4.88 1.81 2.34
CA ILE A 107 5.41 1.09 3.50
C ILE A 107 4.92 1.67 4.84
N PRO A 108 5.04 2.97 5.15
CA PRO A 108 4.59 3.49 6.44
C PRO A 108 3.09 3.30 6.65
N GLU A 109 2.28 3.46 5.61
CA GLU A 109 0.82 3.23 5.65
C GLU A 109 0.49 1.76 5.92
N LEU A 110 1.15 0.84 5.23
CA LEU A 110 1.00 -0.61 5.41
C LEU A 110 1.47 -1.04 6.81
N VAL A 111 2.57 -0.49 7.30
CA VAL A 111 3.08 -0.79 8.64
C VAL A 111 2.16 -0.18 9.71
N ALA A 112 1.60 1.01 9.49
CA ALA A 112 0.59 1.59 10.38
C ALA A 112 -0.68 0.73 10.42
N TRP A 113 -1.14 0.25 9.27
CA TRP A 113 -2.26 -0.70 9.20
C TRP A 113 -1.95 -2.01 9.92
N ALA A 114 -0.82 -2.68 9.62
CA ALA A 114 -0.44 -3.93 10.28
C ALA A 114 -0.24 -3.77 11.80
N ARG A 115 0.22 -2.60 12.25
CA ARG A 115 0.26 -2.26 13.69
C ARG A 115 -1.12 -1.97 14.28
N GLY A 116 -2.04 -1.42 13.48
CA GLY A 116 -3.46 -1.31 13.83
C GLY A 116 -4.15 -2.67 13.93
N GLU A 117 -3.73 -3.66 13.15
CA GLU A 117 -4.13 -5.07 13.29
C GLU A 117 -3.47 -5.74 14.51
N SER A 118 -2.40 -5.16 15.07
CA SER A 118 -1.89 -5.54 16.40
C SER A 118 -2.80 -5.04 17.52
N SER A 119 -3.66 -4.07 17.22
CA SER A 119 -4.87 -3.76 17.98
C SER A 119 -6.07 -4.56 17.45
N MET A 120 -5.85 -5.77 16.92
CA MET A 120 -6.85 -6.81 17.05
C MET A 120 -6.85 -7.17 18.55
N PRO A 121 -7.85 -6.72 19.36
CA PRO A 121 -8.04 -7.34 20.65
C PRO A 121 -8.15 -8.83 20.38
N ALA A 122 -7.47 -9.64 21.16
CA ALA A 122 -7.60 -11.08 21.12
C ALA A 122 -9.10 -11.48 21.12
N GLY A 123 -9.63 -11.74 19.93
CA GLY A 123 -10.98 -12.22 19.65
C GLY A 123 -12.17 -11.37 20.16
N PRO A 124 -13.39 -11.70 19.70
CA PRO A 124 -14.66 -11.18 20.25
C PRO A 124 -14.87 -11.52 21.73
N ALA A 125 -13.95 -12.27 22.36
CA ALA A 125 -14.00 -12.64 23.78
C ALA A 125 -13.61 -11.50 24.72
N LEU A 126 -12.70 -10.59 24.34
CA LEU A 126 -12.24 -9.51 25.22
C LEU A 126 -13.22 -8.32 25.26
N ALA A 127 -13.86 -8.00 24.14
CA ALA A 127 -14.88 -6.95 24.06
C ALA A 127 -16.16 -7.33 24.83
N LEU A 128 -16.58 -8.60 24.74
CA LEU A 128 -17.67 -9.12 25.57
C LEU A 128 -17.27 -9.10 27.05
N ARG A 129 -16.01 -9.37 27.40
CA ARG A 129 -15.55 -9.40 28.78
C ARG A 129 -15.46 -8.00 29.42
N ALA A 130 -15.03 -6.98 28.68
CA ALA A 130 -15.05 -5.60 29.15
C ALA A 130 -16.49 -5.09 29.39
N ASP A 131 -17.43 -5.48 28.52
CA ASP A 131 -18.85 -5.18 28.69
C ASP A 131 -19.46 -5.95 29.88
N THR A 132 -19.09 -7.23 30.04
CA THR A 132 -19.55 -8.07 31.15
C THR A 132 -19.00 -7.59 32.50
N ASP A 133 -17.72 -7.22 32.61
CA ASP A 133 -17.12 -6.72 33.86
C ASP A 133 -17.75 -5.38 34.28
N THR A 134 -18.09 -4.51 33.33
CA THR A 134 -18.76 -3.24 33.61
C THR A 134 -20.20 -3.45 34.09
N SER A 135 -20.92 -4.40 33.46
CA SER A 135 -22.27 -4.84 33.87
C SER A 135 -22.25 -5.49 35.26
N LEU A 136 -21.25 -6.31 35.56
CA LEU A 136 -21.14 -7.00 36.85
C LEU A 136 -20.79 -6.04 37.98
N GLN A 137 -19.89 -5.08 37.74
CA GLN A 137 -19.59 -4.02 38.72
C GLN A 137 -20.78 -3.10 38.97
N THR A 138 -21.56 -2.75 37.93
CA THR A 138 -22.76 -1.93 38.11
C THR A 138 -23.86 -2.68 38.86
N ALA A 139 -24.01 -3.99 38.64
CA ALA A 139 -24.93 -4.84 39.41
C ALA A 139 -24.55 -4.92 40.89
N GLU A 140 -23.27 -5.13 41.23
CA GLU A 140 -22.83 -5.12 42.64
C GLU A 140 -23.02 -3.77 43.33
N LEU A 141 -22.79 -2.66 42.61
CA LEU A 141 -22.99 -1.32 43.18
C LEU A 141 -24.46 -1.01 43.45
N LEU A 142 -25.36 -1.49 42.60
CA LEU A 142 -26.81 -1.37 42.79
C LEU A 142 -27.29 -2.20 43.97
N ASP A 143 -26.88 -3.46 44.06
CA ASP A 143 -27.24 -4.36 45.17
C ASP A 143 -26.78 -3.80 46.53
N ARG A 144 -25.53 -3.30 46.58
CA ARG A 144 -24.99 -2.65 47.79
C ARG A 144 -25.78 -1.41 48.19
N ARG A 145 -26.28 -0.63 47.23
CA ARG A 145 -27.15 0.53 47.51
C ARG A 145 -28.52 0.10 48.02
N GLU A 146 -29.12 -0.93 47.44
CA GLU A 146 -30.44 -1.44 47.85
C GLU A 146 -30.43 -1.99 49.27
N CYS A 147 -29.40 -2.77 49.63
CA CYS A 147 -29.21 -3.23 51.02
C CYS A 147 -29.10 -2.06 52.01
N SER A 148 -28.34 -1.01 51.66
CA SER A 148 -28.18 0.17 52.52
C SER A 148 -29.50 0.93 52.73
N HIS A 149 -30.34 0.99 51.70
CA HIS A 149 -31.66 1.63 51.79
C HIS A 149 -32.63 0.81 52.64
N ARG A 150 -32.59 -0.51 52.54
CA ARG A 150 -33.45 -1.42 53.32
C ARG A 150 -33.17 -1.33 54.82
N GLU A 151 -31.90 -1.25 55.21
CA GLU A 151 -31.49 -1.12 56.62
C GLU A 151 -31.93 0.23 57.23
N ARG A 152 -31.95 1.30 56.42
CA ARG A 152 -32.46 2.62 56.82
C ARG A 152 -33.98 2.61 57.02
N ALA A 153 -34.73 1.93 56.15
CA ALA A 153 -36.18 1.82 56.25
C ALA A 153 -36.63 0.98 57.45
N ALA A 154 -35.85 -0.03 57.85
CA ALA A 154 -36.13 -0.85 59.02
C ALA A 154 -35.95 -0.10 60.36
N ASN A 155 -35.11 0.94 60.38
CA ASN A 155 -34.85 1.74 61.60
C ASN A 155 -35.87 2.87 61.84
N THR A 156 -36.80 3.11 60.92
CA THR A 156 -37.80 4.20 61.04
C THR A 156 -39.19 3.73 61.46
N THR A 157 -39.35 2.46 61.85
CA THR A 157 -40.64 1.86 62.26
C THR A 157 -40.75 1.59 63.76
N LEU A 158 -40.27 2.51 64.61
CA LEU A 158 -40.49 2.51 66.06
C LEU A 158 -41.14 3.81 66.51
#